data_AF-A0A8S2WPB2-F1
#
_entry.id   AF-A0A8S2WPB2-F1
#
_cell.length_a   1.000
_cell.length_b   1.000
_cell.length_c   1.000
_cell.angle_alpha   90.00
_cell.angle_beta   90.00
_cell.angle_gamma   90.00
#
_symmetry.space_group_name_H-M   'P 1'
#
loop_
_entity.id
_entity.type
_entity.pdbx_description
1 polymer ?
#
loop_
_entity_poly.entity_id
_entity_poly.type
_entity_poly.pdbx_seq_one_letter_code
_entity_poly.pdbx_strand_id
1 'polypeptide(L)'
;MEKERCSTINERNVYETSKQQLLHELEEKTNDLNQARLDFNEMKRRLVKAIKEKAELWNEKHDYEIKLVEEQTKVWIPDEEVLDCSKCGTVFGWTVRKHHCRMCYKIYCYYCSNNFLP
;
A
#
# COMPACT_ATOMS: atom_id res chain seq x y z
N MET A 1 52.81 -56.61 20.40
CA MET A 1 51.69 -56.10 21.22
C MET A 1 51.66 -54.56 21.33
N GLU A 2 52.78 -53.84 21.44
CA GLU A 2 52.75 -52.36 21.51
C GLU A 2 52.46 -51.66 20.17
N LYS A 3 52.92 -52.23 19.04
CA LYS A 3 52.71 -51.65 17.69
C LYS A 3 51.23 -51.62 17.27
N GLU A 4 50.46 -52.65 17.61
CA GLU A 4 49.03 -52.72 17.29
C GLU A 4 48.21 -51.71 18.08
N ARG A 5 48.56 -51.47 19.36
CA ARG A 5 47.91 -50.47 20.22
C ARG A 5 48.13 -49.03 19.72
N CYS A 6 49.30 -48.74 19.15
CA CYS A 6 49.59 -47.42 18.56
C CYS A 6 48.76 -47.16 17.30
N SER A 7 48.55 -48.17 16.45
CA SER A 7 47.74 -48.05 15.23
C SER A 7 46.26 -47.73 15.51
N THR A 8 45.65 -48.40 16.50
CA THR A 8 44.24 -48.20 16.88
C THR A 8 43.98 -46.88 17.60
N ILE A 9 45.00 -46.29 18.23
CA ILE A 9 44.92 -44.94 18.81
C ILE A 9 45.00 -43.88 17.69
N ASN A 10 45.88 -44.09 16.71
CA ASN A 10 46.00 -43.19 15.56
C ASN A 10 44.71 -43.16 14.72
N GLU A 11 44.10 -44.30 14.46
CA GLU A 11 42.81 -44.39 13.74
C GLU A 11 41.67 -43.71 14.51
N ARG A 12 41.61 -43.87 15.83
CA ARG A 12 40.63 -43.18 16.68
C ARG A 12 40.81 -41.67 16.63
N ASN A 13 42.04 -41.18 16.77
CA ASN A 13 42.34 -39.74 16.70
C ASN A 13 41.94 -39.15 15.34
N VAL A 14 42.23 -39.85 14.24
CA VAL A 14 41.84 -39.44 12.88
C VAL A 14 40.32 -39.38 12.73
N TYR A 15 39.60 -40.36 13.27
CA TYR A 15 38.13 -40.37 13.29
C TYR A 15 37.57 -39.21 14.11
N GLU A 16 38.11 -38.96 15.31
CA GLU A 16 37.66 -37.89 16.21
C GLU A 16 37.86 -36.51 15.57
N THR A 17 39.02 -36.28 14.93
CA THR A 17 39.30 -35.03 14.21
C THR A 17 38.38 -34.86 13.00
N SER A 18 38.15 -35.91 12.21
CA SER A 18 37.24 -35.86 11.06
C SER A 18 35.80 -35.58 11.50
N LYS A 19 35.36 -36.18 12.62
CA LYS A 19 34.05 -35.91 13.22
C LYS A 19 33.92 -34.46 13.68
N GLN A 20 34.95 -33.90 14.32
CA GLN A 20 34.96 -32.49 14.74
C GLN A 20 34.88 -31.53 13.55
N GLN A 21 35.59 -31.81 12.46
CA GLN A 21 35.51 -31.02 11.23
C GLN A 21 34.11 -31.04 10.62
N LEU A 22 33.49 -32.22 10.52
CA LEU A 22 32.12 -32.36 10.00
C LEU A 22 31.08 -31.63 10.87
N LEU A 23 31.24 -31.66 12.20
CA LEU A 23 30.35 -30.94 13.11
C LEU A 23 30.49 -29.41 12.94
N HIS A 24 31.72 -28.91 12.79
CA HIS A 24 31.96 -27.50 12.52
C HIS A 24 31.33 -27.07 11.19
N GLU A 25 31.53 -27.85 10.13
CA GLU A 25 30.94 -27.57 8.81
C GLU A 25 29.40 -27.58 8.86
N LEU A 26 28.80 -28.53 9.59
CA LEU A 26 27.35 -28.58 9.78
C LEU A 26 26.83 -27.34 10.52
N GLU A 27 27.56 -26.87 11.54
CA GLU A 27 27.22 -25.66 12.29
C GLU A 27 27.30 -24.41 11.40
N GLU A 28 28.37 -24.26 10.62
CA GLU A 28 28.50 -23.17 9.64
C GLU A 28 27.36 -23.16 8.63
N LYS A 29 27.04 -24.32 8.02
CA LYS A 29 25.92 -24.43 7.08
C LYS A 29 24.58 -24.11 7.73
N THR A 30 24.40 -24.48 9.00
CA THR A 30 23.19 -24.17 9.76
C THR A 30 23.08 -22.66 10.00
N ASN A 31 24.20 -22.00 10.33
CA ASN A 31 24.25 -20.56 10.52
C ASN A 31 23.98 -19.80 9.21
N ASP A 32 24.59 -20.22 8.11
CA ASP A 32 24.34 -19.67 6.77
C ASP A 32 22.86 -19.78 6.39
N LEU A 33 22.24 -20.94 6.61
CA LEU A 33 20.83 -21.17 6.33
C LEU A 33 19.92 -20.28 7.20
N ASN A 34 20.25 -20.15 8.48
CA ASN A 34 19.51 -19.28 9.39
C ASN A 34 19.63 -17.81 8.98
N GLN A 35 20.82 -17.36 8.57
CA GLN A 35 21.05 -16.00 8.10
C GLN A 35 20.26 -15.73 6.81
N ALA A 36 20.36 -16.62 5.82
CA ALA A 36 19.61 -16.50 4.57
C ALA A 36 18.08 -16.44 4.82
N ARG A 37 17.58 -17.20 5.80
CA ARG A 37 16.17 -17.14 6.23
C ARG A 37 15.81 -15.78 6.82
N LEU A 38 16.68 -15.18 7.65
CA LEU A 38 16.45 -13.84 8.21
C LEU A 38 16.44 -12.79 7.10
N ASP A 39 17.40 -12.84 6.20
CA ASP A 39 17.51 -11.91 5.08
C ASP A 39 16.30 -12.00 4.15
N PHE A 40 15.84 -13.22 3.86
CA PHE A 40 14.61 -13.44 3.08
C PHE A 40 13.38 -12.83 3.75
N ASN A 41 13.22 -13.06 5.06
CA ASN A 41 12.11 -12.49 5.82
C ASN A 41 12.14 -10.97 5.84
N GLU A 42 13.33 -10.38 5.95
CA GLU A 42 13.49 -8.93 5.91
C GLU A 42 13.17 -8.36 4.53
N MET A 43 13.67 -8.98 3.47
CA MET A 43 13.33 -8.60 2.10
C MET A 43 11.82 -8.70 1.84
N LYS A 44 11.16 -9.76 2.32
CA LYS A 44 9.71 -9.92 2.24
C LYS A 44 8.96 -8.80 2.96
N ARG A 45 9.40 -8.40 4.17
CA ARG A 45 8.79 -7.27 4.90
C ARG A 45 8.91 -5.98 4.12
N ARG A 46 10.10 -5.68 3.58
CA ARG A 46 10.34 -4.48 2.77
C ARG A 46 9.47 -4.46 1.51
N LEU A 47 9.30 -5.59 0.84
CA LEU A 47 8.41 -5.72 -0.31
C LEU A 47 6.95 -5.43 0.07
N VAL A 48 6.45 -6.04 1.15
CA VAL A 48 5.09 -5.80 1.63
C VAL A 48 4.88 -4.33 1.97
N LYS A 49 5.85 -3.70 2.63
CA LYS A 49 5.82 -2.27 2.95
C LYS A 49 5.73 -1.41 1.67
N ALA A 50 6.61 -1.64 0.71
CA ALA A 50 6.62 -0.90 -0.55
C ALA A 50 5.33 -1.05 -1.35
N ILE A 51 4.71 -2.25 -1.34
CA ILE A 51 3.42 -2.47 -2.00
C ILE A 51 2.31 -1.65 -1.33
N LYS A 52 2.28 -1.59 0.01
CA LYS A 52 1.29 -0.78 0.75
C LYS A 52 1.46 0.70 0.47
N GLU A 53 2.67 1.22 0.60
CA GLU A 53 2.99 2.64 0.30
C GLU A 53 2.62 2.98 -1.14
N LYS A 54 2.93 2.09 -2.09
CA LYS A 54 2.52 2.28 -3.48
C LYS A 54 0.99 2.33 -3.61
N ALA A 55 0.25 1.45 -2.94
CA ALA A 55 -1.21 1.47 -3.00
C ALA A 55 -1.79 2.80 -2.46
N GLU A 56 -1.23 3.32 -1.38
CA GLU A 56 -1.63 4.62 -0.79
C GLU A 56 -1.38 5.77 -1.78
N LEU A 57 -0.20 5.81 -2.40
CA LEU A 57 0.13 6.82 -3.41
C LEU A 57 -0.78 6.75 -4.65
N TRP A 58 -1.18 5.55 -5.06
CA TRP A 58 -2.11 5.38 -6.18
C TRP A 58 -3.51 5.89 -5.84
N ASN A 59 -3.98 5.70 -4.61
CA ASN A 59 -5.26 6.25 -4.17
C ASN A 59 -5.23 7.77 -4.10
N GLU A 60 -4.18 8.36 -3.52
CA GLU A 60 -4.01 9.82 -3.47
C GLU A 60 -3.97 10.43 -4.87
N LYS A 61 -3.22 9.80 -5.78
CA LYS A 61 -3.16 10.21 -7.18
C LYS A 61 -4.55 10.13 -7.85
N HIS A 62 -5.29 9.06 -7.62
CA HIS A 62 -6.63 8.89 -8.18
C HIS A 62 -7.60 9.97 -7.69
N ASP A 63 -7.57 10.29 -6.39
CA ASP A 63 -8.38 11.37 -5.81
C ASP A 63 -8.03 12.74 -6.42
N TYR A 64 -6.75 12.99 -6.67
CA TYR A 64 -6.29 14.20 -7.34
C TYR A 64 -6.78 14.25 -8.80
N GLU A 65 -6.68 13.15 -9.54
CA GLU A 65 -7.18 13.06 -10.93
C GLU A 65 -8.68 13.32 -11.00
N ILE A 66 -9.47 12.76 -10.08
CA ILE A 66 -10.92 13.04 -9.99
C ILE A 66 -11.16 14.55 -9.77
N LYS A 67 -10.50 15.15 -8.79
CA LYS A 67 -10.65 16.59 -8.49
C LYS A 67 -10.27 17.46 -9.70
N LEU A 68 -9.21 17.09 -10.41
CA LEU A 68 -8.77 17.80 -11.60
C LEU A 68 -9.81 17.74 -12.72
N VAL A 69 -10.39 16.55 -12.96
CA VAL A 69 -11.47 16.38 -13.95
C VAL A 69 -12.70 17.17 -13.53
N GLU A 70 -13.09 17.14 -12.25
CA GLU A 70 -14.20 17.95 -11.74
C GLU A 70 -13.97 19.45 -11.97
N GLU A 71 -12.76 19.95 -11.70
CA GLU A 71 -12.43 21.36 -11.94
C GLU A 71 -12.46 21.71 -13.43
N GLN A 72 -11.91 20.85 -14.28
CA GLN A 72 -11.89 21.06 -15.74
C GLN A 72 -13.27 20.94 -16.40
N THR A 73 -14.20 20.21 -15.79
CA THR A 73 -15.56 19.98 -16.31
C THR A 73 -16.62 20.88 -15.67
N LYS A 74 -16.23 21.76 -14.72
CA LYS A 74 -17.09 22.81 -14.19
C LYS A 74 -17.47 23.79 -15.28
N VAL A 75 -18.67 23.63 -15.81
CA VAL A 75 -19.29 24.55 -16.78
C VAL A 75 -20.58 25.13 -16.19
N TRP A 76 -20.92 26.33 -16.64
CA TRP A 76 -22.20 26.95 -16.31
C TRP A 76 -23.35 26.14 -16.89
N ILE A 77 -24.11 25.47 -16.03
CA ILE A 77 -25.24 24.63 -16.47
C ILE A 77 -26.43 25.53 -16.82
N PRO A 78 -26.99 25.42 -18.03
CA PRO A 78 -28.22 26.12 -18.41
C PRO A 78 -29.38 25.72 -17.48
N ASP A 79 -30.31 26.65 -17.26
CA ASP A 79 -31.46 26.37 -16.39
C ASP A 79 -32.29 25.21 -16.94
N GLU A 80 -32.45 25.12 -18.25
CA GLU A 80 -33.30 24.15 -18.94
C GLU A 80 -32.89 22.69 -18.68
N GLU A 81 -31.61 22.45 -18.40
CA GLU A 81 -31.04 21.10 -18.22
C GLU A 81 -31.26 20.54 -16.81
N VAL A 82 -31.69 21.37 -15.85
CA VAL A 82 -31.84 20.95 -14.45
C VAL A 82 -33.29 21.03 -14.01
N LEU A 83 -33.85 19.89 -13.59
CA LEU A 83 -35.25 19.79 -13.15
C LEU A 83 -35.39 19.89 -11.63
N ASP A 84 -34.34 19.60 -10.88
CA ASP A 84 -34.37 19.53 -9.42
C ASP A 84 -33.09 20.08 -8.78
N CYS A 85 -33.20 20.46 -7.51
CA CYS A 85 -32.08 21.01 -6.75
C CYS A 85 -30.94 19.99 -6.65
N SER A 86 -29.74 20.38 -7.09
CA SER A 86 -28.52 19.54 -7.09
C SER A 86 -28.05 19.06 -5.70
N LYS A 87 -28.71 19.47 -4.61
CA LYS A 87 -28.40 19.05 -3.23
C LYS A 87 -29.54 18.27 -2.57
N CYS A 88 -30.77 18.79 -2.62
CA CYS A 88 -31.91 18.20 -1.89
C CYS A 88 -32.93 17.52 -2.80
N GLY A 89 -32.76 17.54 -4.13
CA GLY A 89 -33.68 16.93 -5.09
C GLY A 89 -35.05 17.58 -5.19
N THR A 90 -35.26 18.76 -4.58
CA THR A 90 -36.53 19.49 -4.72
C THR A 90 -36.73 19.92 -6.17
N VAL A 91 -37.81 19.46 -6.79
CA VAL A 91 -38.17 19.78 -8.16
C VAL A 91 -38.45 21.29 -8.29
N PHE A 92 -37.83 21.90 -9.29
CA PHE A 92 -38.05 23.31 -9.62
C PHE A 92 -39.41 23.49 -10.29
N GLY A 93 -39.98 24.67 -10.10
CA GLY A 93 -41.27 25.00 -10.68
C GLY A 93 -41.56 26.48 -10.54
N TRP A 94 -42.84 26.84 -10.61
CA TRP A 94 -43.23 28.24 -10.50
C TRP A 94 -42.83 28.87 -9.16
N THR A 95 -42.99 28.12 -8.07
CA THR A 95 -42.74 28.60 -6.70
C THR A 95 -41.32 28.35 -6.21
N VAL A 96 -40.62 27.34 -6.75
CA VAL A 96 -39.23 27.01 -6.39
C VAL A 96 -38.31 27.45 -7.52
N ARG A 97 -37.65 28.59 -7.33
CA ARG A 97 -36.72 29.18 -8.30
C ARG A 97 -35.34 28.52 -8.27
N LYS A 98 -34.65 28.61 -9.41
CA LYS A 98 -33.28 28.12 -9.64
C LYS A 98 -32.25 29.15 -9.20
N HIS A 99 -31.17 28.70 -8.58
CA HIS A 99 -30.04 29.54 -8.13
C HIS A 99 -28.70 28.85 -8.43
N HIS A 100 -27.84 29.45 -9.26
CA HIS A 100 -26.50 28.87 -9.49
C HIS A 100 -25.52 29.18 -8.38
N CYS A 101 -24.71 28.21 -8.00
CA CYS A 101 -23.51 28.47 -7.22
C CYS A 101 -22.42 29.06 -8.13
N ARG A 102 -21.77 30.15 -7.70
CA ARG A 102 -20.69 30.78 -8.48
C ARG A 102 -19.34 30.06 -8.37
N MET A 103 -19.24 29.06 -7.50
CA MET A 103 -18.03 28.26 -7.28
C MET A 103 -18.04 26.89 -7.99
N CYS A 104 -19.22 26.27 -8.12
CA CYS A 104 -19.36 24.96 -8.75
C CYS A 104 -20.34 24.94 -9.92
N TYR A 105 -20.99 26.07 -10.22
CA TYR A 105 -21.91 26.29 -11.34
C TYR A 105 -23.14 25.38 -11.44
N LYS A 106 -23.35 24.52 -10.45
CA LYS A 106 -24.59 23.72 -10.27
C LYS A 106 -25.76 24.58 -9.79
N ILE A 107 -26.97 24.09 -9.97
CA ILE A 107 -28.23 24.79 -9.68
C ILE A 107 -28.90 24.23 -8.42
N TYR A 108 -29.32 25.15 -7.54
CA TYR A 108 -29.87 24.87 -6.22
C TYR A 108 -31.17 25.63 -5.96
N CYS A 109 -31.96 25.18 -4.98
CA CYS A 109 -33.08 25.96 -4.44
C CYS A 109 -32.59 26.98 -3.40
N TYR A 110 -33.43 27.96 -3.07
CA TYR A 110 -33.12 29.02 -2.10
C TYR A 110 -32.55 28.48 -0.78
N TYR A 111 -33.14 27.40 -0.23
CA TYR A 111 -32.70 26.79 1.03
C TYR A 111 -31.30 26.15 0.94
N CYS A 112 -30.90 25.70 -0.26
CA CYS A 112 -29.60 25.09 -0.51
C CYS A 112 -28.54 26.10 -0.98
N SER A 113 -28.97 27.30 -1.41
CA SER A 113 -28.10 28.39 -1.86
C SER A 113 -27.96 29.53 -0.83
N ASN A 114 -28.27 29.30 0.45
CA ASN A 114 -28.27 30.36 1.47
C ASN A 114 -26.89 30.64 2.11
N ASN A 115 -25.82 30.17 1.49
CA ASN A 115 -24.45 30.46 1.89
C ASN A 115 -23.82 31.39 0.85
N PHE A 116 -23.42 32.58 1.29
CA PHE A 116 -22.81 33.59 0.45
C PHE A 116 -21.34 33.77 0.85
N LEU A 117 -20.46 33.87 -0.14
CA LEU A 117 -19.09 34.31 0.10
C LEU A 117 -19.10 35.85 0.25
N PRO A 118 -18.33 36.41 1.19
CA PRO A 118 -18.18 37.87 1.34
C PRO A 118 -17.64 38.57 0.10
#